data_AF-A0A5J4TGP8-F1
#
_entry.id   AF-A0A5J4TGP8-F1
#
_cell.length_a   1.000
_cell.length_b   1.000
_cell.length_c   1.000
_cell.angle_alpha   90.00
_cell.angle_beta   90.00
_cell.angle_gamma   90.00
#
_symmetry.space_group_name_H-M   'P 1'
#
loop_
_entity.id
_entity.type
_entity.pdbx_description
1 polymer ?
#
loop_
_entity_poly.entity_id
_entity_poly.type
_entity_poly.pdbx_seq_one_letter_code
_entity_poly.pdbx_strand_id
1 'polypeptide(L)'
;MFSEIQLSEQQSHFIAKLEQCCYLCDWNNDSPATEQDRETKTRYLKDVVTYVTNSKNVFPEAVWPSVMKMIQANIFRPFPIQDKGMFDLDDDEPNLDPAWAHLQFVYEILFRFVLSNEVDPKVAIRLFTPEFINNVIDLFDSEDARERD
;
A
#
# COMPACT_ATOMS: atom_id res chain seq x y z
N MET A 1 6.47 32.33 4.48
CA MET A 1 6.33 32.45 3.02
C MET A 1 7.22 31.47 2.26
N PHE A 2 8.55 31.63 2.19
CA PHE A 2 9.40 30.65 1.46
C PHE A 2 9.35 29.22 2.03
N SER A 3 9.34 29.07 3.36
CA SER A 3 9.22 27.76 4.03
C SER A 3 7.85 27.10 3.82
N GLU A 4 6.78 27.89 3.77
CA GLU A 4 5.41 27.40 3.56
C GLU A 4 5.20 26.95 2.12
N ILE A 5 5.76 27.68 1.14
CA ILE A 5 5.76 27.29 -0.26
C ILE A 5 6.46 25.93 -0.43
N GLN A 6 7.64 25.77 0.18
CA GLN A 6 8.40 24.52 0.10
C GLN A 6 7.64 23.33 0.73
N LEU A 7 6.95 23.54 1.86
CA LEU A 7 6.11 22.51 2.49
C LEU A 7 4.91 22.14 1.62
N SER A 8 4.26 23.13 1.00
CA SER A 8 3.13 22.90 0.09
C SER A 8 3.55 22.14 -1.17
N GLU A 9 4.71 22.45 -1.74
CA GLU A 9 5.26 21.73 -2.89
C GLU A 9 5.60 20.28 -2.51
N GLN A 10 6.25 20.07 -1.35
CA GLN A 10 6.54 18.73 -0.85
C GLN A 10 5.27 17.89 -0.66
N GLN A 11 4.22 18.46 -0.06
CA GLN A 11 2.93 17.79 0.09
C GLN A 11 2.28 17.46 -1.26
N SER A 12 2.34 18.39 -2.22
CA SER A 12 1.80 18.15 -3.56
C SER A 12 2.54 17.02 -4.27
N HIS A 13 3.88 16.98 -4.17
CA HIS A 13 4.68 15.88 -4.70
C HIS A 13 4.39 14.55 -4.00
N PHE A 14 4.15 14.58 -2.68
CA PHE A 14 3.76 13.41 -1.92
C PHE A 14 2.42 12.84 -2.39
N ILE A 15 1.40 13.69 -2.52
CA ILE A 15 0.08 13.28 -3.04
C ILE A 15 0.20 12.71 -4.45
N ALA A 16 0.94 13.38 -5.34
CA ALA A 16 1.14 12.90 -6.70
C ALA A 16 1.79 11.50 -6.74
N LYS A 17 2.76 11.21 -5.86
CA LYS A 17 3.35 9.87 -5.76
C LYS A 17 2.35 8.83 -5.26
N LEU A 18 1.53 9.16 -4.25
CA LEU A 18 0.47 8.26 -3.77
C LEU A 18 -0.52 7.90 -4.88
N GLU A 19 -0.90 8.88 -5.71
CA GLU A 19 -1.78 8.66 -6.86
C GLU A 19 -1.15 7.72 -7.90
N GLN A 20 0.14 7.87 -8.20
CA GLN A 20 0.85 6.93 -9.07
C GLN A 20 0.93 5.52 -8.47
N CYS A 21 1.06 5.40 -7.15
CA CYS A 21 1.08 4.11 -6.46
C CYS A 21 -0.29 3.41 -6.41
N CYS A 22 -1.39 4.06 -6.82
CA CYS A 22 -2.72 3.44 -6.89
C CYS A 22 -2.85 2.45 -8.06
N TYR A 23 -2.01 2.56 -9.10
CA TYR A 23 -2.05 1.64 -10.25
C TYR A 23 -1.41 0.30 -9.87
N LEU A 24 -2.13 -0.80 -10.08
CA LEU A 24 -1.62 -2.16 -9.86
C LEU A 24 -0.75 -2.59 -11.05
N CYS A 25 0.41 -3.17 -10.75
CA CYS A 25 1.26 -3.76 -11.78
C CYS A 25 0.76 -5.17 -12.11
N ASP A 26 0.87 -5.54 -13.39
CA ASP A 26 0.62 -6.90 -13.82
C ASP A 26 1.86 -7.77 -13.52
N TRP A 27 1.68 -8.74 -12.63
CA TRP A 27 2.71 -9.70 -12.23
C TRP A 27 2.65 -11.00 -13.05
N ASN A 28 1.64 -11.17 -13.90
CA ASN A 28 1.51 -12.32 -14.80
C ASN A 28 2.14 -12.04 -16.18
N ASN A 29 2.74 -10.86 -16.35
CA ASN A 29 3.32 -10.40 -17.61
C ASN A 29 4.75 -9.88 -17.41
N ASP A 30 5.70 -10.49 -18.12
CA ASP A 30 7.13 -10.18 -18.08
C ASP A 30 7.62 -9.38 -19.29
N SER A 31 6.73 -8.59 -19.89
CA SER A 31 7.16 -7.61 -20.89
C SER A 31 8.12 -6.57 -20.29
N PRO A 32 9.07 -6.02 -21.06
CA PRO A 32 9.94 -4.94 -20.59
C PRO A 32 9.16 -3.71 -20.08
N ALA A 33 7.95 -3.48 -20.60
CA ALA A 33 7.09 -2.38 -20.15
C ALA A 33 6.53 -2.63 -18.74
N THR A 34 6.01 -3.84 -18.48
CA THR A 34 5.49 -4.20 -17.14
C THR A 34 6.59 -4.28 -16.10
N GLU A 35 7.80 -4.72 -16.48
CA GLU A 35 8.98 -4.63 -15.60
C GLU A 35 9.33 -3.17 -15.24
N GLN A 36 9.36 -2.29 -16.25
CA GLN A 36 9.61 -0.86 -16.05
C GLN A 36 8.56 -0.19 -15.14
N ASP A 37 7.29 -0.59 -15.25
CA ASP A 37 6.21 -0.11 -14.38
C ASP A 37 6.43 -0.57 -12.93
N ARG A 38 6.80 -1.84 -12.72
CA ARG A 38 7.11 -2.40 -11.39
C ARG A 38 8.28 -1.67 -10.74
N GLU A 39 9.35 -1.39 -11.48
CA GLU A 39 10.50 -0.65 -10.97
C GLU A 39 10.13 0.80 -10.61
N THR A 40 9.33 1.45 -11.45
CA THR A 40 8.90 2.83 -11.24
C THR A 40 8.03 2.94 -10.00
N LYS A 41 7.05 2.05 -9.84
CA LYS A 41 6.21 1.99 -8.64
C LYS A 41 7.03 1.68 -7.39
N THR A 42 8.02 0.78 -7.49
CA THR A 42 8.94 0.48 -6.38
C THR A 42 9.70 1.72 -5.93
N ARG A 43 10.18 2.54 -6.87
CA ARG A 43 10.86 3.80 -6.56
C ARG A 43 9.95 4.77 -5.83
N TYR A 44 8.71 4.95 -6.30
CA TYR A 44 7.75 5.84 -5.65
C TYR A 44 7.35 5.36 -4.26
N LEU A 45 7.10 4.06 -4.07
CA LEU A 45 6.80 3.49 -2.75
C LEU A 45 7.96 3.69 -1.77
N LYS A 46 9.20 3.44 -2.20
CA LYS A 46 10.41 3.69 -1.39
C LYS A 46 10.55 5.16 -1.02
N ASP A 47 10.32 6.07 -1.96
CA ASP A 47 10.36 7.51 -1.70
C ASP A 47 9.28 7.92 -0.69
N VAL A 48 8.07 7.38 -0.83
CA VAL A 48 6.95 7.62 0.10
C VAL A 48 7.30 7.13 1.50
N VAL A 49 7.77 5.88 1.64
CA VAL A 49 8.22 5.31 2.93
C VAL A 49 9.33 6.17 3.54
N THR A 50 10.31 6.57 2.74
CA THR A 50 11.42 7.43 3.19
C THR A 50 10.91 8.78 3.68
N TYR A 51 9.93 9.37 2.98
CA TYR A 51 9.34 10.66 3.35
C TYR A 51 8.57 10.56 4.68
N VAL A 52 7.68 9.57 4.82
CA VAL A 52 6.89 9.38 6.05
C VAL A 52 7.73 8.95 7.26
N THR A 53 8.91 8.37 7.01
CA THR A 53 9.85 7.96 8.08
C THR A 53 10.69 9.12 8.59
N ASN A 54 11.17 9.98 7.69
CA ASN A 54 12.22 10.96 8.02
C ASN A 54 11.71 12.40 8.17
N SER A 55 10.43 12.65 7.87
CA SER A 55 9.84 13.99 7.91
C SER A 55 8.82 14.11 9.05
N LYS A 56 8.50 15.34 9.43
CA LYS A 56 7.45 15.67 10.41
C LYS A 56 6.28 16.34 9.72
N ASN A 57 5.09 16.22 10.30
CA ASN A 57 3.84 16.75 9.77
C ASN A 57 3.54 16.22 8.36
N VAL A 58 3.78 14.92 8.16
CA VAL A 58 3.59 14.22 6.88
C VAL A 58 2.14 13.83 6.64
N PHE A 59 1.32 13.75 7.70
CA PHE A 59 -0.09 13.37 7.61
C PHE A 59 -1.06 14.49 8.04
N PRO A 60 -1.04 15.69 7.43
CA PRO A 60 -2.14 16.62 7.61
C PRO A 60 -3.45 16.04 7.04
N GLU A 61 -4.61 16.42 7.58
CA GLU A 61 -5.90 15.84 7.17
C GLU A 61 -6.16 15.87 5.65
N ALA A 62 -5.64 16.88 4.96
CA ALA A 62 -5.76 17.03 3.51
C ALA A 62 -5.14 15.87 2.70
N VAL A 63 -4.14 15.16 3.24
CA VAL A 63 -3.51 14.02 2.53
C VAL A 63 -4.17 12.68 2.82
N TRP A 64 -4.98 12.59 3.88
CA TRP A 64 -5.57 11.32 4.33
C TRP A 64 -6.38 10.61 3.24
N PRO A 65 -7.21 11.30 2.41
CA PRO A 65 -7.93 10.64 1.32
C PRO A 65 -7.00 9.95 0.32
N SER A 66 -5.88 10.59 -0.05
CA SER A 66 -4.92 10.02 -1.00
C SER A 66 -4.13 8.86 -0.39
N VAL A 67 -3.78 8.94 0.88
CA VAL A 67 -3.12 7.83 1.61
C VAL A 67 -4.06 6.62 1.67
N MET A 68 -5.30 6.82 2.13
CA MET A 68 -6.28 5.74 2.25
C MET A 68 -6.65 5.15 0.90
N LYS A 69 -6.78 5.98 -0.15
CA LYS A 69 -7.04 5.49 -1.52
C LYS A 69 -5.89 4.62 -2.01
N MET A 70 -4.65 5.05 -1.81
CA MET A 70 -3.46 4.29 -2.23
C MET A 70 -3.38 2.96 -1.48
N ILE A 71 -3.61 2.95 -0.16
CA ILE A 71 -3.62 1.72 0.63
C ILE A 71 -4.69 0.75 0.09
N GLN A 72 -5.95 1.19 0.02
CA GLN A 72 -7.07 0.36 -0.40
C GLN A 72 -6.88 -0.20 -1.81
N ALA A 73 -6.40 0.62 -2.76
CA ALA A 73 -6.17 0.19 -4.13
C ALA A 73 -5.12 -0.93 -4.24
N ASN A 74 -4.23 -1.06 -3.26
CA ASN A 74 -3.18 -2.08 -3.24
C ASN A 74 -3.52 -3.30 -2.40
N ILE A 75 -4.08 -3.13 -1.20
CA ILE A 75 -4.34 -4.23 -0.29
C ILE A 75 -5.65 -4.96 -0.62
N PHE A 76 -6.72 -4.23 -0.99
CA PHE A 76 -8.03 -4.84 -1.31
C PHE A 76 -8.05 -5.33 -2.76
N ARG A 77 -7.41 -6.47 -2.97
CA ARG A 77 -7.27 -7.15 -4.27
C ARG A 77 -7.77 -8.59 -4.15
N PRO A 78 -8.23 -9.20 -5.25
CA PRO A 78 -8.49 -10.64 -5.24
C PRO A 78 -7.20 -11.41 -4.98
N PHE A 79 -7.28 -12.46 -4.17
CA PHE A 79 -6.16 -13.38 -3.99
C PHE A 79 -5.80 -14.09 -5.31
N PRO A 80 -4.51 -14.43 -5.52
CA PRO A 80 -4.11 -15.19 -6.69
C PRO A 80 -4.90 -16.51 -6.77
N ILE A 81 -5.48 -16.78 -7.95
CA ILE A 81 -6.22 -18.02 -8.21
C ILE A 81 -5.23 -19.18 -8.11
N GLN A 82 -5.52 -20.12 -7.23
CA GLN A 82 -4.71 -21.32 -7.05
C GLN A 82 -5.07 -22.34 -8.13
N ASP A 83 -4.11 -22.74 -8.96
CA ASP A 83 -4.22 -23.97 -9.75
C ASP A 83 -3.71 -25.14 -8.91
N LYS A 84 -4.44 -25.47 -7.84
CA LYS A 84 -4.21 -26.70 -7.08
C LYS A 84 -4.65 -27.87 -7.97
N GLY A 85 -3.76 -28.33 -8.84
CA GLY A 85 -3.96 -29.56 -9.60
C GLY A 85 -4.35 -30.69 -8.64
N MET A 86 -5.29 -31.56 -9.05
CA MET A 86 -5.92 -32.56 -8.16
C MET A 86 -4.96 -33.64 -7.59
N PHE A 87 -3.64 -33.51 -7.74
CA PHE A 87 -2.67 -34.57 -7.49
C PHE A 87 -1.47 -34.24 -6.60
N ASP A 88 -1.28 -33.01 -6.13
CA ASP A 88 -0.21 -32.69 -5.18
C ASP A 88 -0.77 -32.40 -3.78
N LEU A 89 -1.03 -33.48 -3.04
CA LEU A 89 -1.38 -33.45 -1.61
C LEU A 89 -0.19 -33.13 -0.70
N ASP A 90 1.01 -33.00 -1.28
CA ASP A 90 2.29 -32.85 -0.58
C ASP A 90 2.98 -31.48 -0.84
N ASP A 91 2.36 -30.55 -1.57
CA ASP A 91 2.97 -29.24 -1.80
C ASP A 91 2.68 -28.30 -0.61
N ASP A 92 3.48 -28.48 0.44
CA ASP A 92 3.65 -27.54 1.56
C ASP A 92 4.35 -26.22 1.13
N GLU A 93 4.47 -25.96 -0.18
CA GLU A 93 5.15 -24.76 -0.67
C GLU A 93 4.27 -23.53 -0.37
N PRO A 94 4.79 -22.54 0.40
CA PRO A 94 3.99 -21.38 0.78
C PRO A 94 3.60 -20.61 -0.47
N ASN A 95 2.30 -20.40 -0.67
CA ASN A 95 1.82 -19.53 -1.73
C ASN A 95 2.17 -18.08 -1.37
N LEU A 96 3.16 -17.54 -2.07
CA LEU A 96 3.66 -16.19 -1.86
C LEU A 96 2.96 -15.24 -2.83
N ASP A 97 2.49 -14.09 -2.33
CA ASP A 97 1.91 -13.10 -3.21
C ASP A 97 3.01 -12.51 -4.12
N PRO A 98 2.85 -12.55 -5.46
CA PRO A 98 3.87 -12.04 -6.37
C PRO A 98 4.07 -10.53 -6.23
N ALA A 99 3.04 -9.79 -5.80
CA ALA A 99 3.09 -8.36 -5.56
C ALA A 99 3.68 -7.99 -4.19
N TRP A 100 4.16 -8.96 -3.40
CA TRP A 100 4.69 -8.72 -2.05
C TRP A 100 5.75 -7.62 -1.99
N ALA A 101 6.62 -7.52 -3.01
CA ALA A 101 7.63 -6.48 -3.10
C ALA A 101 7.06 -5.05 -3.09
N HIS A 102 5.80 -4.86 -3.52
CA HIS A 102 5.07 -3.59 -3.37
C HIS A 102 4.24 -3.56 -2.09
N LEU A 103 3.55 -4.67 -1.76
CA LEU A 103 2.66 -4.74 -0.60
C LEU A 103 3.39 -4.49 0.71
N GLN A 104 4.62 -4.96 0.86
CA GLN A 104 5.43 -4.71 2.05
C GLN A 104 5.56 -3.19 2.34
N PHE A 105 5.79 -2.37 1.30
CA PHE A 105 5.84 -0.92 1.47
C PHE A 105 4.47 -0.33 1.78
N VAL A 106 3.40 -0.85 1.17
CA VAL A 106 2.02 -0.37 1.42
C VAL A 106 1.59 -0.65 2.86
N TYR A 107 1.87 -1.85 3.39
CA TYR A 107 1.62 -2.19 4.79
C TYR A 107 2.47 -1.35 5.74
N GLU A 108 3.73 -1.07 5.40
CA GLU A 108 4.55 -0.14 6.20
C GLU A 108 3.94 1.27 6.24
N ILE A 109 3.43 1.78 5.10
CA ILE A 109 2.76 3.08 5.04
C ILE A 109 1.47 3.08 5.88
N LEU A 110 0.65 2.03 5.79
CA LEU A 110 -0.55 1.88 6.60
C LEU A 110 -0.23 1.87 8.10
N PHE A 111 0.76 1.08 8.51
CA PHE A 111 1.20 0.99 9.90
C PHE A 111 1.68 2.33 10.43
N ARG A 112 2.50 3.04 9.65
CA ARG A 112 2.97 4.40 10.00
C ARG A 112 1.84 5.41 10.06
N PHE A 113 0.84 5.31 9.18
CA PHE A 113 -0.33 6.18 9.21
C PHE A 113 -1.15 5.96 10.48
N VAL A 114 -1.48 4.70 10.82
CA VAL A 114 -2.29 4.34 11.99
C VAL A 114 -1.58 4.68 13.31
N LEU A 115 -0.26 4.52 13.38
CA LEU A 115 0.52 4.80 14.59
C LEU A 115 1.07 6.23 14.69
N SER A 116 0.80 7.08 13.69
CA SER A 116 1.29 8.44 13.72
C SER A 116 0.60 9.26 14.81
N ASN A 117 1.38 9.92 15.65
CA ASN A 117 0.86 10.90 16.63
C ASN A 117 0.24 12.15 15.96
N GLU A 118 0.41 12.31 14.64
CA GLU A 118 -0.18 13.40 13.86
C GLU A 118 -1.64 13.11 13.46
N VAL A 119 -2.07 11.85 13.55
CA VAL A 119 -3.40 11.39 13.14
C VAL A 119 -4.29 11.30 14.38
N ASP A 120 -5.26 12.22 14.52
CA ASP A 120 -6.23 12.16 15.62
C ASP A 120 -7.17 10.96 15.42
N PRO A 121 -7.15 9.95 16.31
CA PRO A 121 -8.01 8.77 16.17
C PRO A 121 -9.50 9.11 16.15
N LYS A 122 -9.92 10.20 16.81
CA LYS A 122 -11.34 10.62 16.86
C LYS A 122 -11.86 11.10 15.51
N VAL A 123 -10.96 11.63 14.68
CA VAL A 123 -11.29 12.09 13.32
C VAL A 123 -11.05 10.95 12.33
N ALA A 124 -9.91 10.26 12.45
CA ALA A 124 -9.48 9.20 11.56
C ALA A 124 -10.42 7.99 11.54
N ILE A 125 -11.14 7.70 12.63
CA ILE A 125 -12.14 6.62 12.68
C ILE A 125 -13.19 6.72 11.56
N ARG A 126 -13.44 7.91 11.02
CA ARG A 126 -14.37 8.14 9.89
C ARG A 126 -13.86 7.57 8.55
N LEU A 127 -12.55 7.35 8.43
CA LEU A 127 -11.92 6.75 7.24
C LEU A 127 -12.11 5.21 7.24
N PHE A 128 -12.27 4.61 8.41
CA PHE A 128 -12.41 3.17 8.60
C PHE A 128 -13.90 2.79 8.62
N THR A 129 -14.51 2.82 7.43
CA THR A 129 -15.93 2.46 7.26
C THR A 129 -16.16 0.96 7.56
N PRO A 130 -17.41 0.53 7.81
CA PRO A 130 -17.70 -0.90 7.95
C PRO A 130 -17.25 -1.74 6.74
N GLU A 131 -17.34 -1.18 5.53
CA GLU A 131 -16.83 -1.79 4.30
C GLU A 131 -15.31 -1.96 4.34
N PHE A 132 -14.57 -0.92 4.77
CA PHE A 132 -13.12 -1.03 4.95
C PHE A 132 -12.76 -2.15 5.92
N ILE A 133 -13.48 -2.26 7.05
CA ILE A 133 -13.23 -3.29 8.07
C ILE A 133 -13.52 -4.68 7.51
N ASN A 134 -14.61 -4.88 6.78
CA ASN A 134 -14.89 -6.17 6.15
C ASN A 134 -13.80 -6.56 5.16
N ASN A 135 -13.36 -5.63 4.31
CA ASN A 135 -12.27 -5.90 3.38
C ASN A 135 -10.95 -6.23 4.10
N VAL A 136 -10.68 -5.63 5.27
CA VAL A 136 -9.52 -6.02 6.10
C VAL A 136 -9.68 -7.41 6.70
N ILE A 137 -10.89 -7.79 7.11
CA ILE A 137 -11.15 -9.15 7.61
C ILE A 137 -10.89 -10.18 6.50
N ASP A 138 -11.33 -9.90 5.28
CA ASP A 138 -11.09 -10.78 4.13
C ASP A 138 -9.60 -11.00 3.86
N LEU A 139 -8.71 -10.04 4.21
CA LEU A 139 -7.25 -10.19 4.05
C LEU A 139 -6.66 -11.28 4.95
N PHE A 140 -7.32 -11.67 6.04
CA PHE A 140 -6.85 -12.76 6.91
C PHE A 140 -6.88 -14.13 6.23
N ASP A 141 -7.65 -14.28 5.13
CA ASP A 141 -7.67 -15.49 4.31
C ASP A 141 -6.46 -15.58 3.35
N SER A 142 -5.52 -14.61 3.37
CA SER A 142 -4.29 -14.66 2.57
C SER A 142 -3.46 -15.90 2.93
N GLU A 143 -3.00 -16.65 1.93
CA GLU A 143 -2.09 -17.78 2.15
C GLU A 143 -0.65 -17.34 2.45
N ASP A 144 -0.29 -16.10 2.14
CA ASP A 144 1.02 -15.54 2.43
C ASP A 144 1.14 -15.19 3.91
N ALA A 145 1.97 -15.94 4.65
CA ALA A 145 2.17 -15.71 6.08
C ALA A 145 2.63 -14.29 6.40
N ARG A 146 3.38 -13.65 5.49
CA ARG A 146 3.89 -12.29 5.69
C ARG A 146 2.78 -11.26 5.65
N GLU A 147 1.72 -11.52 4.89
CA GLU A 147 0.55 -10.64 4.80
C GLU A 147 -0.39 -10.82 6.00
N ARG A 148 -0.42 -12.02 6.59
CA ARG A 148 -1.21 -12.31 7.79
C ARG A 148 -0.59 -11.78 9.09
N ASP A 149 0.74 -11.74 9.16
CA ASP A 149 1.52 -11.27 10.31
C ASP A 149 1.41 -9.74 10.51
#